data_AF-A0AAD9NDN6-F1
#
_entry.id   AF-A0AAD9NDN6-F1
#
_cell.length_a   1.000
_cell.length_b   1.000
_cell.length_c   1.000
_cell.angle_alpha   90.00
_cell.angle_beta   90.00
_cell.angle_gamma   90.00
#
_symmetry.space_group_name_H-M   'P 1'
#
loop_
_entity.id
_entity.type
_entity.pdbx_description
1 polymer ?
#
loop_
_entity_poly.entity_id
_entity_poly.type
_entity_poly.pdbx_seq_one_letter_code
_entity_poly.pdbx_strand_id
1 'polypeptide(L)'
;MSKNKNPAKPKFTPDHFHAEVEVTLNEFKQCLKDNEGAARVCSYIGPRVDLIRHLTKSLYEVFLNDWMSIFPREQFFVLRMEDYSKNKVYHIKRLLEFLGIKSLDVEQETNILLEEEAWKVQHKLIEELRQPIRNDTLEMLRSFFRPFNHQLATLLKDRRFMWDY
;
A
#
# COMPACT_ATOMS: atom_id res chain seq x y z
N MET A 1 -38.60 7.92 29.11
CA MET A 1 -37.62 6.84 28.99
C MET A 1 -37.22 6.69 27.53
N SER A 2 -35.97 6.27 27.30
CA SER A 2 -35.34 5.95 26.00
C SER A 2 -34.84 7.11 25.14
N LYS A 3 -33.60 7.55 25.40
CA LYS A 3 -32.71 8.02 24.34
C LYS A 3 -31.92 6.80 23.87
N ASN A 4 -32.28 6.28 22.72
CA ASN A 4 -31.56 5.20 22.05
C ASN A 4 -30.20 5.74 21.60
N LYS A 5 -29.15 5.52 22.39
CA LYS A 5 -27.79 5.83 21.99
C LYS A 5 -27.37 4.77 20.98
N ASN A 6 -27.29 5.16 19.71
CA ASN A 6 -26.50 4.42 18.73
C ASN A 6 -25.12 4.14 19.36
N PRO A 7 -24.65 2.88 19.43
CA PRO A 7 -23.32 2.61 19.94
C PRO A 7 -22.32 3.38 19.06
N ALA A 8 -21.53 4.25 19.70
CA ALA A 8 -20.50 5.00 19.01
C ALA A 8 -19.58 4.00 18.28
N LYS A 9 -19.35 4.21 16.98
CA LYS A 9 -18.37 3.44 16.23
C LYS A 9 -17.06 3.42 17.02
N PRO A 10 -16.37 2.27 17.14
CA PRO A 10 -15.13 2.20 17.90
C PRO A 10 -14.16 3.25 17.37
N LYS A 11 -13.64 4.08 18.27
CA LYS A 11 -12.66 5.11 17.94
C LYS A 11 -11.37 4.36 17.56
N PHE A 12 -10.97 4.42 16.30
CA PHE A 12 -9.71 3.84 15.84
C PHE A 12 -8.55 4.64 16.46
N THR A 13 -7.92 4.08 17.49
CA THR A 13 -6.77 4.67 18.18
C THR A 13 -5.48 3.95 17.78
N PRO A 14 -4.30 4.57 18.00
CA PRO A 14 -3.01 3.90 17.79
C PRO A 14 -2.88 2.57 18.55
N ASP A 15 -3.43 2.46 19.76
CA ASP A 15 -3.41 1.23 20.56
C ASP A 15 -4.32 0.15 19.99
N HIS A 16 -5.53 0.52 19.55
CA HIS A 16 -6.42 -0.42 18.87
C HIS A 16 -5.77 -0.94 17.58
N PHE A 17 -5.13 -0.05 16.80
CA PHE A 17 -4.41 -0.45 15.60
C PHE A 17 -3.23 -1.37 15.91
N HIS A 18 -2.47 -1.11 16.98
CA HIS A 18 -1.40 -1.99 17.43
C HIS A 18 -1.90 -3.40 17.73
N ALA A 19 -2.94 -3.53 18.56
CA ALA A 19 -3.51 -4.84 18.90
C ALA A 19 -3.98 -5.61 17.65
N GLU A 20 -4.61 -4.92 16.71
CA GLU A 20 -5.05 -5.53 15.44
C GLU A 20 -3.85 -5.99 14.58
N VAL A 21 -2.75 -5.22 14.56
CA VAL A 21 -1.51 -5.60 13.87
C VAL A 21 -0.87 -6.82 14.53
N GLU A 22 -0.80 -6.88 15.86
CA GLU A 22 -0.24 -8.04 16.58
C GLU A 22 -1.00 -9.34 16.25
N VAL A 23 -2.33 -9.31 16.33
CA VAL A 23 -3.19 -10.45 15.98
C VAL A 23 -2.96 -10.85 14.52
N THR A 24 -3.02 -9.88 13.61
CA THR A 24 -2.84 -10.09 12.16
C THR A 24 -1.50 -10.76 11.83
N LEU A 25 -0.40 -10.23 12.39
CA LEU A 25 0.93 -10.75 12.12
C LEU A 25 1.13 -12.15 12.73
N ASN A 26 0.54 -12.42 13.89
CA ASN A 26 0.61 -13.74 14.52
C ASN A 26 -0.18 -14.79 13.72
N GLU A 27 -1.36 -14.46 13.22
CA GLU A 27 -2.14 -15.36 12.35
C GLU A 27 -1.40 -15.64 11.04
N PHE A 28 -0.81 -14.61 10.41
CA PHE A 28 -0.03 -14.82 9.19
C PHE A 28 1.21 -15.70 9.45
N LYS A 29 1.94 -15.46 10.55
CA LYS A 29 3.07 -16.31 10.96
C LYS A 29 2.64 -17.75 11.21
N GLN A 30 1.46 -17.98 11.80
CA GLN A 30 0.95 -19.32 12.01
C GLN A 30 0.63 -20.00 10.67
N CYS A 31 -0.03 -19.30 9.75
CA CYS A 31 -0.26 -19.81 8.40
C CYS A 31 1.05 -20.19 7.71
N LEU A 32 2.10 -19.37 7.82
CA LEU A 32 3.41 -19.71 7.26
C LEU A 32 3.98 -20.99 7.85
N LYS A 33 3.85 -21.21 9.18
CA LYS A 33 4.30 -22.46 9.81
C LYS A 33 3.52 -23.67 9.30
N ASP A 34 2.21 -23.53 9.16
CA ASP A 34 1.33 -24.61 8.72
C ASP A 34 1.51 -24.97 7.24
N ASN A 35 2.12 -24.06 6.45
CA ASN A 35 2.31 -24.20 5.01
C ASN A 35 3.80 -24.11 4.60
N GLU A 36 4.72 -24.55 5.44
CA GLU A 36 6.17 -24.65 5.13
C GLU A 36 6.80 -23.35 4.59
N GLY A 37 6.33 -22.20 5.06
CA GLY A 37 6.81 -20.88 4.63
C GLY A 37 6.22 -20.39 3.30
N ALA A 38 5.23 -21.07 2.72
CA ALA A 38 4.59 -20.69 1.47
C ALA A 38 3.74 -19.42 1.61
N ALA A 39 4.38 -18.25 1.53
CA ALA A 39 3.73 -16.94 1.63
C ALA A 39 2.60 -16.75 0.61
N ARG A 40 2.73 -17.34 -0.58
CA ARG A 40 1.68 -17.34 -1.61
C ARG A 40 0.37 -17.93 -1.09
N VAL A 41 0.41 -19.09 -0.43
CA VAL A 41 -0.79 -19.74 0.14
C VAL A 41 -1.44 -18.81 1.16
N CYS A 42 -0.65 -18.27 2.09
CA CYS A 42 -1.14 -17.39 3.15
C CYS A 42 -1.64 -16.03 2.65
N SER A 43 -1.18 -15.56 1.49
CA SER A 43 -1.63 -14.31 0.89
C SER A 43 -2.96 -14.45 0.16
N TYR A 44 -3.23 -15.62 -0.45
CA TYR A 44 -4.46 -15.89 -1.19
C TYR A 44 -5.58 -16.52 -0.34
N ILE A 45 -5.22 -17.36 0.64
CA ILE A 45 -6.15 -18.13 1.48
C ILE A 45 -6.21 -17.57 2.92
N GLY A 46 -5.46 -16.49 3.21
CA GLY A 46 -5.32 -15.92 4.54
C GLY A 46 -6.65 -15.60 5.27
N PRO A 47 -6.62 -15.53 6.61
CA PRO A 47 -7.82 -15.38 7.43
C PRO A 47 -8.69 -14.18 7.03
N ARG A 48 -10.02 -14.33 7.13
CA ARG A 48 -11.03 -13.35 6.66
C ARG A 48 -11.27 -12.17 7.62
N VAL A 49 -10.26 -11.75 8.39
CA VAL A 49 -10.38 -10.54 9.22
C VAL A 49 -9.97 -9.34 8.35
N ASP A 50 -10.72 -8.23 8.43
CA ASP A 50 -10.60 -7.11 7.49
C ASP A 50 -9.19 -6.49 7.43
N LEU A 51 -8.48 -6.36 8.57
CA LEU A 51 -7.11 -5.83 8.57
C LEU A 51 -6.10 -6.80 7.93
N ILE A 52 -6.27 -8.11 8.16
CA ILE A 52 -5.44 -9.15 7.55
C ILE A 52 -5.54 -9.09 6.04
N ARG A 53 -6.73 -8.83 5.50
CA ARG A 53 -6.94 -8.65 4.07
C ARG A 53 -6.13 -7.49 3.49
N HIS A 54 -5.95 -6.40 4.22
CA HIS A 54 -5.14 -5.27 3.76
C HIS A 54 -3.64 -5.56 3.86
N LEU A 55 -3.20 -6.18 4.95
CA LEU A 55 -1.79 -6.51 5.15
C LEU A 55 -1.29 -7.57 4.15
N THR A 56 -2.07 -8.63 3.93
CA THR A 56 -1.75 -9.68 2.95
C THR A 56 -1.71 -9.15 1.52
N LYS A 57 -2.67 -8.28 1.13
CA LYS A 57 -2.67 -7.62 -0.19
C LYS A 57 -1.49 -6.69 -0.42
N SER A 58 -0.84 -6.23 0.64
CA SER A 58 0.37 -5.39 0.56
C SER A 58 1.65 -6.19 0.28
N LEU A 59 1.58 -7.53 0.23
CA LEU A 59 2.69 -8.39 -0.18
C LEU A 59 2.84 -8.38 -1.71
N TYR A 60 3.21 -7.23 -2.27
CA TYR A 60 3.16 -6.99 -3.72
C TYR A 60 4.00 -7.97 -4.53
N GLU A 61 5.14 -8.45 -3.98
CA GLU A 61 5.98 -9.43 -4.67
C GLU A 61 5.19 -10.69 -5.02
N VAL A 62 4.36 -11.19 -4.10
CA VAL A 62 3.63 -12.47 -4.26
C VAL A 62 2.74 -12.39 -5.50
N PHE A 63 1.95 -11.32 -5.57
CA PHE A 63 0.99 -11.12 -6.65
C PHE A 63 1.68 -10.76 -7.96
N LEU A 64 2.68 -9.86 -7.93
CA LEU A 64 3.40 -9.47 -9.14
C LEU A 64 4.17 -10.64 -9.74
N ASN A 65 4.74 -11.52 -8.92
CA ASN A 65 5.43 -12.71 -9.40
C ASN A 65 4.46 -13.65 -10.14
N ASP A 66 3.26 -13.87 -9.60
CA ASP A 66 2.22 -14.64 -10.27
C ASP A 66 1.81 -14.00 -11.60
N TRP A 67 1.56 -12.69 -11.64
CA TRP A 67 1.20 -11.98 -12.87
C TRP A 67 2.33 -12.00 -13.90
N MET A 68 3.58 -11.83 -13.48
CA MET A 68 4.76 -11.83 -14.36
C MET A 68 5.16 -13.23 -14.83
N SER A 69 4.64 -14.29 -14.21
CA SER A 69 4.78 -15.66 -14.72
C SER A 69 3.97 -15.90 -16.00
N ILE A 70 2.94 -15.08 -16.25
CA ILE A 70 2.03 -15.17 -17.40
C ILE A 70 2.32 -14.06 -18.40
N PHE A 71 2.53 -12.82 -17.93
CA PHE A 71 2.76 -11.66 -18.77
C PHE A 71 4.21 -11.17 -18.65
N PRO A 72 4.88 -10.79 -19.76
CA PRO A 72 6.22 -10.22 -19.72
C PRO A 72 6.29 -8.93 -18.90
N ARG A 73 7.44 -8.71 -18.25
CA ARG A 73 7.71 -7.56 -17.36
C ARG A 73 7.44 -6.21 -18.04
N GLU A 74 7.68 -6.13 -19.33
CA GLU A 74 7.53 -4.95 -20.19
C GLU A 74 6.07 -4.50 -20.32
N GLN A 75 5.10 -5.36 -20.01
CA GLN A 75 3.68 -5.03 -19.97
C GLN A 75 3.20 -4.50 -18.62
N PHE A 76 4.12 -4.27 -17.67
CA PHE A 76 3.79 -3.70 -16.36
C PHE A 76 4.43 -2.32 -16.18
N PHE A 77 3.58 -1.33 -15.92
CA PHE A 77 4.02 -0.02 -15.42
C PHE A 77 3.86 0.02 -13.90
N VAL A 78 4.97 -0.13 -13.16
CA VAL A 78 4.96 -0.06 -11.69
C VAL A 78 5.43 1.32 -11.25
N LEU A 79 4.54 2.06 -10.58
CA LEU A 79 4.74 3.43 -10.15
C LEU A 79 4.85 3.51 -8.63
N ARG A 80 5.83 4.28 -8.12
CA ARG A 80 5.93 4.63 -6.70
C ARG A 80 5.14 5.89 -6.42
N MET A 81 4.23 5.83 -5.46
CA MET A 81 3.38 6.97 -5.10
C MET A 81 4.19 8.13 -4.50
N GLU A 82 5.33 7.83 -3.88
CA GLU A 82 6.26 8.81 -3.31
C GLU A 82 7.03 9.59 -4.38
N ASP A 83 7.27 8.99 -5.55
CA ASP A 83 7.85 9.69 -6.69
C ASP A 83 6.75 10.46 -7.44
N TYR A 84 5.59 9.82 -7.65
CA TYR A 84 4.42 10.43 -8.27
C TYR A 84 4.01 11.72 -7.56
N SER A 85 3.92 11.71 -6.22
CA SER A 85 3.52 12.90 -5.45
C SER A 85 4.52 14.05 -5.51
N LYS A 86 5.78 13.79 -5.84
CA LYS A 86 6.82 14.81 -6.02
C LYS A 86 6.78 15.44 -7.41
N ASN A 87 6.35 14.69 -8.43
CA ASN A 87 6.28 15.19 -9.80
C ASN A 87 5.21 14.45 -10.62
N LYS A 88 3.93 14.79 -10.39
CA LYS A 88 2.79 14.11 -11.04
C LYS A 88 2.84 14.20 -12.55
N VAL A 89 3.11 15.38 -13.10
CA VAL A 89 3.14 15.64 -14.55
C VAL A 89 4.15 14.72 -15.23
N TYR A 90 5.37 14.62 -14.71
CA TYR A 90 6.39 13.73 -15.25
C TYR A 90 5.94 12.26 -15.27
N HIS A 91 5.38 11.79 -14.15
CA HIS A 91 4.97 10.40 -14.04
C HIS A 91 3.73 10.06 -14.89
N ILE A 92 2.80 11.01 -15.08
CA ILE A 92 1.67 10.85 -16.02
C ILE A 92 2.18 10.77 -17.45
N LYS A 93 3.13 11.63 -17.86
CA LYS A 93 3.73 11.54 -19.20
C LYS A 93 4.39 10.18 -19.45
N ARG A 94 5.11 9.64 -18.47
CA ARG A 94 5.69 8.29 -18.53
C ARG A 94 4.64 7.19 -18.64
N LEU A 95 3.51 7.34 -17.95
CA LEU A 95 2.37 6.42 -18.07
C LEU A 95 1.74 6.50 -19.47
N LEU A 96 1.53 7.69 -20.02
CA LEU A 96 0.99 7.88 -21.38
C LEU A 96 1.93 7.31 -22.45
N GLU A 97 3.23 7.52 -22.30
CA GLU A 97 4.27 6.91 -23.15
C GLU A 97 4.19 5.38 -23.10
N PHE A 98 4.09 4.80 -21.90
CA PHE A 98 3.92 3.36 -21.72
C PHE A 98 2.65 2.81 -22.39
N LEU A 99 1.55 3.57 -22.36
CA LEU A 99 0.30 3.21 -23.02
C LEU A 99 0.32 3.44 -24.55
N GLY A 100 1.36 4.09 -25.09
CA GLY A 100 1.44 4.45 -26.51
C GLY A 100 0.44 5.55 -26.91
N ILE A 101 0.05 6.42 -25.97
CA ILE A 101 -0.92 7.50 -26.19
C ILE A 101 -0.18 8.84 -26.29
N LYS A 102 -0.78 9.80 -27.01
CA LYS A 102 -0.27 11.18 -27.11
C LYS A 102 -0.01 11.76 -25.71
N SER A 103 1.16 12.38 -25.55
CA SER A 103 1.53 13.11 -24.33
C SER A 103 0.61 14.32 -24.09
N LEU A 104 0.66 14.82 -22.85
CA LEU A 104 -0.03 16.03 -22.41
C LEU A 104 0.44 17.26 -23.18
N ASP A 105 -0.48 18.20 -23.40
CA ASP A 105 -0.19 19.59 -23.74
C ASP A 105 -0.12 20.50 -22.50
N VAL A 106 0.24 21.76 -22.71
CA VAL A 106 0.45 22.74 -21.64
C VAL A 106 -0.82 22.99 -20.82
N GLU A 107 -1.99 22.98 -21.47
CA GLU A 107 -3.27 23.19 -20.78
C GLU A 107 -3.59 22.00 -19.87
N GLN A 108 -3.41 20.77 -20.38
CA GLN A 108 -3.62 19.55 -19.62
C GLN A 108 -2.65 19.44 -18.43
N GLU A 109 -1.37 19.80 -18.62
CA GLU A 109 -0.39 19.86 -17.52
C GLU A 109 -0.82 20.84 -16.44
N THR A 110 -1.27 22.02 -16.85
CA THR A 110 -1.76 23.07 -15.92
C THR A 110 -2.96 22.58 -15.12
N ASN A 111 -3.92 21.94 -15.78
CA ASN A 111 -5.12 21.40 -15.12
C ASN A 111 -4.78 20.35 -14.05
N ILE A 112 -3.85 19.44 -14.33
CA ILE A 112 -3.38 18.44 -13.35
C ILE A 112 -2.81 19.10 -12.09
N LEU A 113 -2.03 20.17 -12.26
CA LEU A 113 -1.43 20.89 -11.13
C LEU A 113 -2.50 21.61 -10.31
N LEU A 114 -3.48 22.23 -10.95
CA LEU A 114 -4.61 22.90 -10.28
C LEU A 114 -5.47 21.90 -9.49
N GLU A 115 -5.76 20.72 -10.07
CA GLU A 115 -6.49 19.65 -9.38
C GLU A 115 -5.71 19.13 -8.16
N GLU A 116 -4.38 19.03 -8.26
CA GLU A 116 -3.54 18.66 -7.13
C GLU A 116 -3.62 19.68 -5.98
N GLU A 117 -3.58 20.96 -6.29
CA GLU A 117 -3.71 22.03 -5.30
C GLU A 117 -5.08 21.99 -4.62
N ALA A 118 -6.15 21.86 -5.40
CA ALA A 118 -7.51 21.72 -4.88
C ALA A 118 -7.65 20.49 -3.96
N TRP A 119 -7.09 19.35 -4.36
CA TRP A 119 -7.09 18.12 -3.55
C TRP A 119 -6.36 18.32 -2.22
N LYS A 120 -5.19 18.97 -2.23
CA LYS A 120 -4.41 19.26 -1.01
C LYS A 120 -5.19 20.15 -0.04
N VAL A 121 -5.90 21.17 -0.55
CA VAL A 121 -6.74 22.05 0.26
C VAL A 121 -7.90 21.25 0.88
N GLN A 122 -8.58 20.43 0.09
CA GLN A 122 -9.73 19.64 0.56
C GLN A 122 -9.34 18.61 1.62
N HIS A 123 -8.16 17.99 1.49
CA HIS A 123 -7.73 16.88 2.35
C HIS A 123 -6.87 17.33 3.54
N LYS A 124 -6.57 18.62 3.67
CA LYS A 124 -5.77 19.18 4.77
C LYS A 124 -6.28 18.75 6.15
N LEU A 125 -7.58 18.84 6.38
CA LEU A 125 -8.19 18.45 7.66
C LEU A 125 -7.99 16.96 7.96
N ILE A 126 -8.07 16.08 6.96
CA ILE A 126 -7.86 14.64 7.15
C ILE A 126 -6.41 14.37 7.57
N GLU A 127 -5.45 15.05 6.94
CA GLU A 127 -4.04 14.96 7.31
C GLU A 127 -3.78 15.48 8.73
N GLU A 128 -4.40 16.60 9.11
CA GLU A 128 -4.31 17.15 10.48
C GLU A 128 -4.94 16.24 11.55
N LEU A 129 -5.97 15.47 11.17
CA LEU A 129 -6.64 14.52 12.06
C LEU A 129 -5.94 13.15 12.16
N ARG A 130 -4.91 12.89 11.34
CA ARG A 130 -4.14 11.62 11.42
C ARG A 130 -3.41 11.54 12.75
N GLN A 131 -3.74 10.50 13.51
CA GLN A 131 -2.98 10.16 14.72
C GLN A 131 -1.70 9.42 14.33
N PRO A 132 -0.57 9.72 14.99
CA PRO A 132 0.67 9.00 14.73
C PRO A 132 0.51 7.51 15.08
N ILE A 133 1.07 6.66 14.24
CA ILE A 133 1.25 5.24 14.56
C ILE A 133 2.23 5.12 15.75
N ARG A 134 2.04 4.11 16.59
CA ARG A 134 3.05 3.78 17.61
C ARG A 134 4.35 3.30 16.96
N ASN A 135 5.48 3.63 17.58
CA ASN A 135 6.80 3.26 17.07
C ASN A 135 7.00 1.74 17.03
N ASP A 136 6.53 1.01 18.05
CA ASP A 136 6.59 -0.45 18.10
C ASP A 136 5.76 -1.11 16.99
N THR A 137 4.55 -0.61 16.72
CA THR A 137 3.74 -1.06 15.58
C THR A 137 4.49 -0.83 14.26
N LEU A 138 5.13 0.33 14.10
CA LEU A 138 5.90 0.65 12.90
C LEU A 138 7.09 -0.30 12.72
N GLU A 139 7.84 -0.58 13.79
CA GLU A 139 8.95 -1.53 13.78
C GLU A 139 8.49 -2.96 13.46
N MET A 140 7.37 -3.41 14.04
CA MET A 140 6.77 -4.70 13.74
C MET A 140 6.41 -4.83 12.26
N LEU A 141 5.73 -3.82 11.69
CA LEU A 141 5.36 -3.81 10.28
C LEU A 141 6.59 -3.76 9.38
N ARG A 142 7.58 -2.91 9.67
CA ARG A 142 8.83 -2.81 8.91
C ARG A 142 9.58 -4.15 8.89
N SER A 143 9.71 -4.79 10.06
CA SER A 143 10.36 -6.10 10.19
C SER A 143 9.61 -7.17 9.37
N PHE A 144 8.28 -7.17 9.44
CA PHE A 144 7.45 -8.09 8.67
C PHE A 144 7.58 -7.90 7.15
N PHE A 145 7.47 -6.67 6.65
CA PHE A 145 7.49 -6.39 5.21
C PHE A 145 8.89 -6.46 4.58
N ARG A 146 9.96 -6.24 5.35
CA ARG A 146 11.35 -6.21 4.85
C ARG A 146 11.68 -7.36 3.88
N PRO A 147 11.55 -8.66 4.23
CA PRO A 147 11.90 -9.74 3.30
C PRO A 147 11.10 -9.71 1.99
N PHE A 148 9.84 -9.28 2.02
CA PHE A 148 8.98 -9.15 0.83
C PHE A 148 9.37 -7.93 -0.02
N ASN A 149 9.72 -6.82 0.61
CA ASN A 149 10.19 -5.61 -0.07
C ASN A 149 11.53 -5.83 -0.77
N HIS A 150 12.44 -6.62 -0.19
CA HIS A 150 13.68 -7.03 -0.85
C HIS A 150 13.42 -7.91 -2.08
N GLN A 151 12.48 -8.85 -1.99
CA GLN A 151 12.07 -9.67 -3.13
C GLN A 151 11.41 -8.82 -4.22
N LEU A 152 10.51 -7.90 -3.86
CA LEU A 152 9.90 -6.94 -4.77
C LEU A 152 10.94 -6.08 -5.49
N ALA A 153 11.90 -5.52 -4.75
CA ALA A 153 12.97 -4.72 -5.31
C ALA A 153 13.84 -5.51 -6.29
N THR A 154 14.06 -6.80 -6.00
CA THR A 154 14.78 -7.72 -6.89
C THR A 154 13.97 -7.99 -8.17
N LEU A 155 12.68 -8.33 -8.02
CA LEU A 155 11.76 -8.58 -9.13
C LEU A 155 11.64 -7.36 -10.07
N LEU A 156 11.56 -6.16 -9.50
CA LEU A 156 11.45 -4.91 -10.25
C LEU A 156 12.79 -4.34 -10.71
N LYS A 157 13.91 -4.92 -10.26
CA LYS A 157 15.28 -4.40 -10.45
C LYS A 157 15.42 -2.94 -10.00
N ASP A 158 14.77 -2.59 -8.89
CA ASP A 158 14.71 -1.23 -8.37
C ASP A 158 14.76 -1.24 -6.83
N ARG A 159 15.93 -0.86 -6.28
CA ARG A 159 16.18 -0.81 -4.82
C ARG A 159 15.29 0.15 -4.08
N ARG A 160 14.65 1.11 -4.75
CA ARG A 160 13.76 2.09 -4.10
C ARG A 160 12.49 1.45 -3.52
N PHE A 161 12.15 0.24 -3.96
CA PHE A 161 11.08 -0.59 -3.39
C PHE A 161 11.49 -1.35 -2.12
N MET A 162 12.72 -1.22 -1.63
CA MET A 162 13.08 -1.74 -0.29
C MET A 162 12.44 -0.91 0.83
N TRP A 163 12.17 0.37 0.57
CA TRP A 163 11.69 1.37 1.55
C TRP A 163 12.56 1.46 2.83
N ASP A 164 13.89 1.27 2.70
CA ASP A 164 14.87 1.41 3.80
C ASP A 164 15.24 2.88 4.11
N TYR A 165 14.24 3.76 4.31
CA TYR A 165 14.48 5.15 4.74
C TYR A 165 14.50 5.30 6.26
#